data_AF-A0A530LSY6-F1
#
_entry.id   AF-A0A530LSY6-F1
#
_cell.length_a   1.000
_cell.length_b   1.000
_cell.length_c   1.000
_cell.angle_alpha   90.00
_cell.angle_beta   90.00
_cell.angle_gamma   90.00
#
_symmetry.space_group_name_H-M   'P 1'
#
loop_
_entity.id
_entity.type
_entity.pdbx_description
1 polymer ?
#
loop_
_entity_poly.entity_id
_entity_poly.type
_entity_poly.pdbx_seq_one_letter_code
_entity_poly.pdbx_strand_id
1 'polypeptide(L)' 'MYQPPHFQETRPDVLHGLIRAHPLGLLVSNGTEGPVANAIPFLLDAPSLLNADVPPNGRLRAHLAKANPQ' A
#
# COMPACT_ATOMS: atom_id res chain seq x y z
N MET A 1 -7.85 8.38 -0.57
CA MET A 1 -9.31 8.12 -0.44
C MET A 1 -9.81 8.82 0.80
N TYR A 2 -10.93 9.53 0.71
CA TYR A 2 -11.55 10.15 1.88
C TYR A 2 -12.14 9.05 2.79
N GLN A 3 -11.88 9.15 4.09
CA GLN A 3 -12.52 8.33 5.12
C GLN A 3 -13.25 9.26 6.09
N PRO A 4 -14.58 9.09 6.29
CA PRO A 4 -15.30 9.85 7.29
C PRO A 4 -14.67 9.68 8.69
N PRO A 5 -14.63 10.71 9.54
CA PRO A 5 -13.94 10.64 10.83
C PRO A 5 -14.36 9.45 11.71
N HIS A 6 -15.63 9.06 11.67
CA HIS A 6 -16.17 7.93 12.42
C HIS A 6 -15.62 6.56 12.01
N PHE A 7 -15.03 6.45 10.82
CA PHE A 7 -14.50 5.20 10.26
C PHE A 7 -12.98 5.22 10.08
N GLN A 8 -12.28 6.24 10.61
CA GLN A 8 -10.83 6.28 10.53
C GLN A 8 -10.23 5.24 11.48
N GLU A 9 -9.43 4.34 10.92
CA GLU A 9 -8.54 3.46 11.66
C GLU A 9 -7.11 3.98 11.50
N THR A 10 -6.40 4.14 12.62
CA THR A 10 -5.06 4.72 12.66
C THR A 10 -4.03 3.80 13.30
N ARG A 11 -4.46 2.65 13.85
CA ARG A 11 -3.58 1.67 14.50
C ARG A 11 -2.81 0.87 13.44
N PRO A 12 -1.47 0.99 13.38
CA PRO A 12 -0.68 0.35 12.32
C PRO A 12 -0.80 -1.17 12.28
N ASP A 13 -0.91 -1.84 13.44
CA ASP A 13 -1.05 -3.29 13.55
C ASP A 13 -2.34 -3.80 12.90
N VAL A 14 -3.46 -3.10 13.11
CA VAL A 14 -4.76 -3.41 12.49
C VAL A 14 -4.68 -3.21 10.97
N LEU A 15 -4.15 -2.06 10.53
CA LEU A 15 -4.01 -1.74 9.11
C LEU A 15 -3.07 -2.72 8.39
N HIS A 16 -1.93 -3.05 9.01
CA HIS A 16 -0.97 -4.03 8.49
C HIS A 16 -1.58 -5.43 8.45
N GLY A 17 -2.39 -5.80 9.45
CA GLY A 17 -3.17 -7.03 9.45
C GLY A 17 -4.11 -7.12 8.25
N LEU A 18 -4.86 -6.05 7.97
CA LEU A 18 -5.76 -5.97 6.81
C LEU A 18 -5.00 -6.14 5.48
N ILE A 19 -3.86 -5.46 5.30
CA ILE A 19 -3.04 -5.57 4.10
C ILE A 19 -2.55 -7.01 3.89
N ARG A 20 -2.10 -7.69 4.96
CA ARG A 20 -1.65 -9.09 4.86
C ARG A 20 -2.79 -10.06 4.53
N ALA A 21 -3.99 -9.82 5.06
CA ALA A 21 -5.17 -10.63 4.79
C ALA A 21 -5.71 -10.44 3.36
N HIS A 22 -5.54 -9.23 2.80
CA HIS A 22 -6.04 -8.87 1.47
C HIS A 22 -4.91 -8.22 0.63
N PRO A 23 -3.94 -9.01 0.15
CA PRO A 23 -2.72 -8.47 -0.47
C PRO A 23 -2.95 -7.89 -1.88
N LEU A 24 -4.11 -8.09 -2.50
CA LEU A 24 -4.44 -7.47 -3.79
C LEU A 24 -4.99 -6.06 -3.55
N GLY A 25 -4.16 -5.04 -3.79
CA GLY A 25 -4.50 -3.63 -3.60
C GLY A 25 -4.54 -2.85 -4.92
N LEU A 26 -4.86 -1.55 -4.83
CA LEU A 26 -4.81 -0.62 -5.95
C LEU A 26 -3.62 0.33 -5.81
N LEU A 27 -2.71 0.33 -6.79
CA LEU A 27 -1.73 1.39 -6.96
C LEU A 27 -2.39 2.55 -7.70
N VAL A 28 -2.71 3.62 -6.98
CA VAL A 28 -3.28 4.84 -7.57
C VAL A 28 -2.20 5.90 -7.71
N SER A 29 -1.97 6.39 -8.92
CA SER A 29 -1.04 7.48 -9.22
C SER A 29 -1.67 8.50 -10.17
N ASN A 30 -1.05 9.68 -10.28
CA ASN A 30 -1.44 10.68 -11.26
C ASN A 30 -0.68 10.44 -12.56
N GLY A 31 -1.37 9.94 -13.59
CA GLY A 31 -0.85 9.87 -14.95
C GLY A 31 -1.07 11.18 -15.72
N THR A 32 -0.58 11.24 -16.96
CA THR A 32 -0.68 12.43 -17.81
C THR A 32 -2.12 12.80 -18.17
N GLU A 33 -2.98 11.81 -18.35
CA GLU A 33 -4.40 11.97 -18.69
C GLU A 33 -5.33 11.93 -17.45
N GLY A 34 -4.76 11.89 -16.25
CA GLY A 34 -5.50 11.82 -14.99
C GLY A 34 -5.15 10.59 -14.13
N PRO A 35 -5.97 10.29 -13.11
CA PRO A 35 -5.69 9.20 -12.17
C PRO A 35 -5.66 7.83 -12.86
N VAL A 36 -4.59 7.07 -12.62
CA VAL A 36 -4.44 5.68 -13.06
C VAL A 36 -4.49 4.77 -11.84
N ALA A 37 -5.19 3.64 -11.95
CA ALA A 37 -5.34 2.67 -10.87
C ALA A 37 -5.10 1.25 -11.37
N ASN A 38 -3.99 0.63 -10.96
CA ASN A 38 -3.71 -0.78 -11.27
C ASN A 38 -3.94 -1.67 -10.04
N ALA A 39 -4.74 -2.73 -10.22
CA ALA A 39 -4.90 -3.77 -9.21
C ALA A 39 -3.72 -4.73 -9.24
N ILE A 40 -2.89 -4.70 -8.20
CA ILE A 40 -1.66 -5.51 -8.12
C ILE A 40 -1.46 -6.09 -6.71
N PRO A 41 -0.80 -7.26 -6.60
CA PRO A 41 -0.40 -7.79 -5.31
C PRO A 41 0.66 -6.91 -4.65
N PHE A 42 0.51 -6.69 -3.34
CA PHE A 42 1.49 -6.03 -2.49
C PHE A 42 1.99 -6.98 -1.40
N LEU A 43 3.30 -6.92 -1.17
CA LEU A 43 3.93 -7.48 0.01
C LEU A 43 4.25 -6.35 0.99
N LEU A 44 3.77 -6.47 2.22
CA LEU A 44 4.09 -5.54 3.30
C LEU A 44 5.36 -5.99 4.03
N ASP A 45 6.38 -5.14 3.98
CA ASP A 45 7.56 -5.19 4.82
C ASP A 45 7.33 -4.26 6.03
N ALA A 46 6.98 -4.85 7.18
CA ALA A 46 6.62 -4.10 8.38
C ALA A 46 7.86 -3.81 9.25
N PRO A 47 7.88 -2.71 10.00
CA PRO A 47 9.01 -2.37 10.87
C PRO A 47 9.21 -3.41 11.97
N SER A 48 10.46 -3.76 12.23
CA SER A 48 10.88 -4.68 13.28
C SER A 48 12.31 -4.37 13.73
N LEU A 49 12.77 -5.01 14.80
CA LEU A 49 14.15 -4.88 15.29
C LEU A 49 15.19 -5.41 14.29
N LEU A 50 14.78 -6.23 13.32
CA LEU A 50 15.66 -6.87 12.35
C LEU A 50 15.81 -6.07 11.03
N ASN A 51 14.98 -5.04 10.81
CA ASN A 51 14.93 -4.25 9.57
C ASN A 51 14.77 -2.75 9.87
N ALA A 52 15.76 -2.18 10.56
CA ALA A 52 15.75 -0.78 11.01
C ALA A 52 15.73 0.27 9.89
N ASP A 53 15.94 -0.11 8.62
CA ASP A 53 15.83 0.78 7.46
C ASP A 53 14.38 0.98 6.98
N VAL A 54 13.44 0.18 7.49
CA VAL A 54 12.02 0.26 7.09
C VAL A 54 11.37 1.47 7.77
N PRO A 55 10.66 2.34 7.02
CA PRO A 55 9.98 3.51 7.58
C PRO A 55 8.91 3.13 8.62
N PRO A 56 8.51 4.03 9.55
CA PRO A 56 7.56 3.74 10.62
C PRO A 56 6.21 3.15 10.18
N ASN A 57 5.76 3.46 8.95
CA ASN A 57 4.51 2.94 8.39
C ASN A 57 4.67 1.60 7.65
N GLY A 58 5.89 1.08 7.55
CA GLY A 58 6.25 -0.05 6.69
C GLY A 58 6.58 0.37 5.26
N ARG A 59 6.96 -0.61 4.45
CA ARG A 59 7.24 -0.49 3.02
C ARG A 59 6.37 -1.47 2.25
N LEU A 60 5.66 -1.00 1.23
CA LEU A 60 4.93 -1.86 0.31
C LEU A 60 5.81 -2.19 -0.89
N ARG A 61 5.92 -3.47 -1.23
CA ARG A 61 6.63 -3.97 -2.40
C ARG A 61 5.62 -4.55 -3.37
N ALA A 62 5.75 -4.20 -4.64
CA ALA A 62 4.92 -4.76 -5.71
C ALA A 62 5.74 -4.82 -7.00
N HIS A 63 5.17 -5.47 -8.00
CA HIS A 63 5.76 -5.59 -9.32
C HIS A 63 4.76 -5.17 -10.38
N LEU A 64 5.26 -4.46 -11.39
CA LEU A 64 4.51 -4.09 -12.59
C LEU A 64 5.25 -4.64 -13.81
N ALA A 65 4.50 -4.95 -14.86
CA ALA A 65 5.09 -5.29 -16.14
C ALA A 65 5.85 -4.07 -16.69
N LYS A 66 6.99 -4.31 -17.37
CA LYS A 66 7.77 -3.23 -18.00
C LYS A 66 6.96 -2.39 -19.00
N ALA A 67 5.98 -3.01 -19.66
CA ALA A 67 5.10 -2.34 -20.61
C ALA A 67 3.91 -1.61 -19.95
N ASN A 68 3.75 -1.70 -18.63
CA ASN A 68 2.72 -0.97 -17.94
C ASN A 68 3.06 0.54 -17.99
N PRO A 69 2.18 1.40 -18.54
CA PRO A 69 2.48 2.81 -18.71
C PRO A 69 2.31 3.65 -17.43
N GLN A 70 1.84 3.05 -16.33
CA GLN A 70 1.75 3.69 -15.01
C GLN A 70 3.12 3.85 -14.34
#